data_AF-A0A8B6DU14-F1
#
_entry.id   AF-A0A8B6DU14-F1
#
_cell.length_a   1.000
_cell.length_b   1.000
_cell.length_c   1.000
_cell.angle_alpha   90.00
_cell.angle_beta   90.00
_cell.angle_gamma   90.00
#
_symmetry.space_group_name_H-M   'P 1'
#
loop_
_entity.id
_entity.type
_entity.pdbx_description
1 polymer ?
#
loop_
_entity_poly.entity_id
_entity_poly.type
_entity_poly.pdbx_seq_one_letter_code
_entity_poly.pdbx_strand_id
1 'polypeptide(L)'
;MDDKTCPVCKLQFSRKDVMMRHHRNKHGITEPYPLTSHAEPPPPPQREGTSPPPPPQKEGTAPPPPPPPPHDEDTAAPQKEETEHLVFKHPFTMTVSGPTSCGKTFFVKQLLQNSRFIQPTIQRIIWLYRRWQPLYDDIQKTVRPYVEFIQGIPVDLEKDSFIDPSVRNMIVLDDLMSTSAKDPRITDLFTEGSHHRNLSVVVLNQNLYFSKDPTQRRNCHYLVLFNNPVDKQQIMTLGRQMYPGKVLYFLEKFEESTSKPFGYLLVDLKPTTSESNRLLGNVLQQQLAKTNEVIPTSNDINTEQHSAAPYSYQDNPSKQTYENMPSCDDCGVVLDSMHDLQRHIKHWCPENESFKRKRDSKDLDNENPSKKSASEWIEYDGGSDDSSEDVNIDDNEGYKTILHAAIDTAKDTWDKKYDKYVKEGMNEEDAIQQSNQKISPLVQRQFFKTLY
;
A
#
# COMPACT_ATOMS: atom_id res chain seq x y z
N MET A 1 -44.44 -7.23 7.00
CA MET A 1 -43.33 -6.86 7.93
C MET A 1 -42.21 -6.31 7.09
N ASP A 2 -41.60 -5.19 7.48
CA ASP A 2 -40.55 -4.53 6.72
C ASP A 2 -39.38 -5.49 6.45
N ASP A 3 -39.10 -5.74 5.18
CA ASP A 3 -38.16 -6.76 4.71
C ASP A 3 -36.67 -6.39 4.96
N LYS A 4 -36.44 -5.31 5.70
CA LYS A 4 -35.14 -4.76 6.09
C LYS A 4 -34.97 -4.61 7.61
N THR A 5 -35.94 -5.09 8.37
CA THR A 5 -35.91 -5.03 9.84
C THR A 5 -35.68 -6.42 10.38
N CYS A 6 -34.70 -6.57 11.28
CA CYS A 6 -34.43 -7.87 11.90
C CYS A 6 -35.67 -8.34 12.68
N PRO A 7 -36.20 -9.54 12.42
CA PRO A 7 -37.44 -9.98 13.04
C PRO A 7 -37.30 -10.23 14.54
N VAL A 8 -36.08 -10.52 15.03
CA VAL A 8 -35.78 -10.83 16.43
C VAL A 8 -35.53 -9.57 17.25
N CYS A 9 -34.58 -8.72 16.85
CA CYS A 9 -34.19 -7.54 17.64
C CYS A 9 -34.76 -6.21 17.13
N LYS A 10 -35.56 -6.23 16.06
CA LYS A 10 -36.22 -5.05 15.44
C LYS A 10 -35.28 -3.94 14.97
N LEU A 11 -33.97 -4.20 14.88
CA LEU A 11 -33.01 -3.26 14.29
C LEU A 11 -33.29 -3.11 12.78
N GLN A 12 -33.29 -1.88 12.28
CA GLN A 12 -33.54 -1.55 10.88
C GLN A 12 -32.21 -1.44 10.12
N PHE A 13 -32.15 -2.02 8.93
CA PHE A 13 -30.94 -2.04 8.11
C PHE A 13 -31.21 -1.38 6.76
N SER A 14 -30.16 -0.81 6.16
CA SER A 14 -30.26 -0.18 4.84
C SER A 14 -30.57 -1.21 3.74
N ARG A 15 -30.13 -2.46 3.91
CA ARG A 15 -30.29 -3.56 2.96
C ARG A 15 -30.64 -4.90 3.64
N LYS A 16 -31.37 -5.74 2.91
CA LYS A 16 -31.88 -7.04 3.37
C LYS A 16 -30.75 -8.07 3.59
N ASP A 17 -29.72 -8.07 2.75
CA ASP A 17 -28.55 -8.96 2.87
C ASP A 17 -27.76 -8.73 4.16
N VAL A 18 -27.58 -7.46 4.54
CA VAL A 18 -26.92 -7.06 5.80
C VAL A 18 -27.76 -7.45 7.01
N MET A 19 -29.08 -7.23 6.93
CA MET A 19 -30.02 -7.69 7.95
C MET A 19 -29.96 -9.22 8.13
N MET A 20 -29.92 -9.99 7.03
CA MET A 20 -29.84 -11.46 7.08
C MET A 20 -28.52 -11.95 7.67
N ARG A 21 -27.39 -11.28 7.36
CA ARG A 21 -26.09 -11.59 7.98
C ARG A 21 -26.08 -11.28 9.48
N HIS A 22 -26.65 -10.14 9.88
CA HIS A 22 -26.86 -9.81 11.29
C HIS A 22 -27.72 -10.87 11.97
N HIS A 23 -28.84 -11.26 11.35
CA HIS A 23 -29.75 -12.26 11.87
C HIS A 23 -29.05 -13.61 12.09
N ARG A 24 -28.26 -14.05 11.12
CA ARG A 24 -27.48 -15.31 11.20
C ARG A 24 -26.40 -15.27 12.28
N ASN A 25 -25.64 -14.18 12.35
CA ASN A 25 -24.46 -14.09 13.22
C ASN A 25 -24.80 -13.75 14.67
N LYS A 26 -25.91 -13.05 14.92
CA LYS A 26 -26.31 -12.61 16.26
C LYS A 26 -27.44 -13.41 16.88
N HIS A 27 -28.34 -13.96 16.06
CA HIS A 27 -29.52 -14.69 16.54
C HIS A 27 -29.49 -16.18 16.20
N GLY A 28 -28.48 -16.66 15.47
CA GLY A 28 -28.07 -18.07 15.48
C GLY A 28 -29.05 -19.08 14.88
N ILE A 29 -29.91 -18.69 13.95
CA ILE A 29 -30.85 -19.62 13.29
C ILE A 29 -30.50 -19.77 11.82
N THR A 30 -30.14 -20.99 11.43
CA THR A 30 -30.01 -21.45 10.05
C THR A 30 -31.24 -22.24 9.66
N GLU A 31 -32.17 -21.65 8.92
CA GLU A 31 -33.08 -22.44 8.09
C GLU A 31 -32.59 -22.44 6.63
N PRO A 32 -32.54 -23.61 5.96
CA PRO A 32 -32.34 -23.70 4.53
C PRO A 32 -33.67 -23.97 3.79
N TYR A 33 -33.84 -23.41 2.59
CA TYR A 33 -34.83 -23.87 1.61
C TYR A 33 -34.11 -24.37 0.34
N PRO A 34 -34.70 -25.31 -0.42
CA PRO A 34 -34.04 -26.52 -0.90
C PRO A 34 -33.61 -26.46 -2.38
N LEU A 35 -32.62 -27.29 -2.73
CA LEU A 35 -32.40 -27.78 -4.08
C LEU A 35 -32.37 -29.31 -4.08
N THR A 36 -33.08 -29.88 -5.04
CA THR A 36 -33.41 -31.27 -5.28
C THR A 36 -32.21 -32.18 -5.58
N SER A 37 -32.17 -33.38 -5.00
CA SER A 37 -32.17 -34.70 -5.70
C SER A 37 -31.54 -35.81 -4.84
N HIS A 38 -32.06 -37.01 -5.04
CA HIS A 38 -32.04 -38.22 -4.21
C HIS A 38 -30.67 -38.82 -3.84
N ALA A 39 -30.50 -39.16 -2.56
CA ALA A 39 -30.02 -40.48 -2.07
C ALA A 39 -30.05 -40.50 -0.52
N GLU A 40 -30.78 -41.43 0.10
CA GLU A 40 -30.87 -41.58 1.56
C GLU A 40 -29.61 -42.24 2.15
N PRO A 41 -29.05 -41.73 3.27
CA PRO A 41 -28.14 -42.47 4.13
C PRO A 41 -28.82 -42.98 5.42
N PRO A 42 -28.26 -44.02 6.08
CA PRO A 42 -28.94 -44.79 7.12
C PRO A 42 -29.03 -44.04 8.48
N PRO A 43 -29.92 -44.48 9.39
CA PRO A 43 -30.18 -43.76 10.63
C PRO A 43 -29.01 -43.87 11.64
N PRO A 44 -28.79 -42.83 12.47
CA PRO A 44 -27.70 -42.78 13.45
C PRO A 44 -28.00 -43.59 14.73
N PRO A 45 -26.96 -44.02 15.48
CA PRO A 45 -27.11 -44.83 16.68
C PRO A 45 -27.66 -44.02 17.88
N GLN A 46 -28.48 -44.69 18.68
CA GLN A 46 -29.09 -44.18 19.91
C GLN A 46 -28.00 -43.85 20.95
N ARG A 47 -28.03 -42.62 21.51
CA ARG A 47 -27.19 -42.23 22.65
C ARG A 47 -27.91 -42.57 23.95
N GLU A 48 -27.28 -43.42 24.75
CA GLU A 48 -27.63 -43.68 26.14
C GLU A 48 -27.42 -42.43 27.01
N GLY A 49 -28.29 -42.28 28.01
CA GLY A 49 -28.35 -41.12 28.89
C GLY A 49 -27.21 -41.05 29.90
N THR A 50 -26.74 -39.83 30.14
CA THR A 50 -25.94 -39.48 31.32
C THR A 50 -26.57 -38.29 32.01
N SER A 51 -26.85 -38.46 33.30
CA SER A 51 -27.54 -37.57 34.23
C SER A 51 -26.87 -36.19 34.40
N PRO A 52 -27.61 -35.14 34.76
CA PRO A 52 -27.03 -33.82 35.03
C PRO A 52 -26.29 -33.76 36.38
N PRO A 53 -25.26 -32.89 36.54
CA PRO A 53 -24.52 -32.75 37.78
C PRO A 53 -25.30 -31.95 38.84
N PRO A 54 -24.98 -32.11 40.14
CA PRO A 54 -25.69 -31.44 41.23
C PRO A 54 -25.30 -29.96 41.38
N PRO A 55 -26.15 -29.13 42.04
CA PRO A 55 -25.93 -27.69 42.17
C PRO A 55 -24.81 -27.35 43.18
N PRO A 56 -24.16 -26.18 43.02
CA PRO A 56 -23.02 -25.78 43.85
C PRO A 56 -23.43 -25.43 45.28
N GLN A 57 -22.61 -25.88 46.24
CA GLN A 57 -22.73 -25.60 47.66
C GLN A 57 -22.29 -24.15 47.97
N LYS A 58 -23.00 -23.51 48.91
CA LYS A 58 -22.68 -22.19 49.44
C LYS A 58 -21.49 -22.29 50.40
N GLU A 59 -20.32 -21.77 50.01
CA GLU A 59 -19.22 -21.49 50.94
C GLU A 59 -19.25 -20.03 51.40
N GLY A 60 -18.90 -19.85 52.67
CA GLY A 60 -19.10 -18.62 53.44
C GLY A 60 -18.24 -17.44 53.00
N THR A 61 -18.78 -16.26 53.27
CA THR A 61 -18.14 -14.95 53.14
C THR A 61 -16.87 -14.85 53.99
N ALA A 62 -15.71 -14.68 53.35
CA ALA A 62 -14.49 -14.20 53.98
C ALA A 62 -14.53 -12.66 54.11
N PRO A 63 -14.00 -12.06 55.20
CA PRO A 63 -13.95 -10.61 55.35
C PRO A 63 -12.92 -9.98 54.39
N PRO A 64 -13.11 -8.71 53.99
CA PRO A 64 -12.22 -8.04 53.04
C PRO A 64 -10.82 -7.82 53.65
N PRO A 65 -9.75 -7.82 52.82
CA PRO A 65 -8.40 -7.55 53.29
C PRO A 65 -8.25 -6.08 53.75
N PRO A 66 -7.34 -5.80 54.69
CA PRO A 66 -7.09 -4.44 55.16
C PRO A 66 -6.50 -3.55 54.05
N PRO A 67 -6.74 -2.22 54.09
CA PRO A 67 -6.22 -1.30 53.10
C PRO A 67 -4.68 -1.25 53.14
N PRO A 68 -4.03 -1.02 51.98
CA PRO A 68 -2.58 -0.88 51.92
C PRO A 68 -2.11 0.35 52.72
N PRO A 69 -0.89 0.32 53.28
CA PRO A 69 -0.32 1.47 53.98
C PRO A 69 -0.13 2.65 53.00
N PRO A 70 -0.14 3.89 53.50
CA PRO A 70 0.07 5.07 52.68
C PRO A 70 1.46 5.00 52.02
N HIS A 71 1.49 5.09 50.70
CA HIS A 71 2.73 5.25 49.95
C HIS A 71 3.16 6.70 50.05
N ASP A 72 4.33 6.92 50.64
CA ASP A 72 5.03 8.19 50.63
C ASP A 72 5.25 8.68 49.19
N GLU A 73 5.02 9.97 48.99
CA GLU A 73 5.33 10.71 47.76
C GLU A 73 6.83 10.66 47.45
N ASP A 74 7.13 10.72 46.14
CA ASP A 74 8.40 11.08 45.54
C ASP A 74 9.62 10.17 45.76
N THR A 75 9.71 9.14 44.91
CA THR A 75 10.97 8.86 44.19
C THR A 75 10.69 8.05 42.93
N ALA A 76 10.30 8.74 41.85
CA ALA A 76 10.33 8.14 40.52
C ALA A 76 11.80 7.88 40.13
N ALA A 77 12.27 6.67 40.36
CA ALA A 77 13.50 6.18 39.76
C ALA A 77 13.38 6.33 38.23
N PRO A 78 14.43 6.80 37.53
CA PRO A 78 14.38 6.89 36.07
C PRO A 78 14.18 5.48 35.53
N GLN A 79 13.00 5.23 34.95
CA GLN A 79 12.75 4.04 34.17
C GLN A 79 13.78 4.07 33.04
N LYS A 80 14.81 3.22 33.13
CA LYS A 80 15.64 2.91 31.98
C LYS A 80 14.69 2.43 30.89
N GLU A 81 14.54 3.20 29.83
CA GLU A 81 13.98 2.69 28.58
C GLU A 81 14.85 1.51 28.16
N GLU A 82 14.45 0.29 28.54
CA GLU A 82 14.94 -0.91 27.88
C GLU A 82 14.45 -0.80 26.44
N THR A 83 15.27 -0.21 25.56
CA THR A 83 14.99 -0.22 24.13
C THR A 83 14.95 -1.68 23.71
N GLU A 84 13.74 -2.25 23.59
CA GLU A 84 13.54 -3.62 23.14
C GLU A 84 14.33 -3.81 21.84
N HIS A 85 15.20 -4.82 21.84
CA HIS A 85 15.96 -5.17 20.66
C HIS A 85 14.99 -5.74 19.62
N LEU A 86 14.57 -4.92 18.65
CA LEU A 86 13.79 -5.37 17.50
C LEU A 86 14.41 -6.63 16.86
N VAL A 87 13.57 -7.65 16.71
CA VAL A 87 13.86 -8.87 15.95
C VAL A 87 12.65 -9.18 15.08
N PHE A 88 12.87 -9.25 13.77
CA PHE A 88 11.87 -9.69 12.80
C PHE A 88 11.63 -11.19 12.98
N LYS A 89 10.39 -11.55 13.35
CA LYS A 89 10.03 -12.96 13.57
C LYS A 89 9.63 -13.60 12.24
N HIS A 90 10.42 -14.54 11.75
CA HIS A 90 10.13 -15.38 10.58
C HIS A 90 9.09 -16.47 10.94
N PRO A 91 8.18 -16.83 10.01
CA PRO A 91 7.91 -16.18 8.73
C PRO A 91 7.25 -14.80 8.88
N PHE A 92 7.46 -13.92 7.91
CA PHE A 92 6.83 -12.60 7.86
C PHE A 92 6.70 -12.05 6.45
N THR A 93 5.79 -11.11 6.29
CA THR A 93 5.63 -10.30 5.06
C THR A 93 6.08 -8.87 5.36
N MET A 94 6.81 -8.27 4.43
CA MET A 94 7.34 -6.92 4.57
C MET A 94 7.15 -6.14 3.28
N THR A 95 6.71 -4.89 3.42
CA THR A 95 6.70 -3.91 2.32
C THR A 95 7.68 -2.81 2.65
N VAL A 96 8.61 -2.53 1.73
CA VAL A 96 9.56 -1.41 1.82
C VAL A 96 9.16 -0.39 0.76
N SER A 97 8.64 0.76 1.18
CA SER A 97 8.02 1.76 0.29
C SER A 97 8.79 3.07 0.27
N GLY A 98 8.97 3.64 -0.92
CA GLY A 98 9.56 4.96 -1.13
C GLY A 98 10.07 5.15 -2.56
N PRO A 99 10.38 6.38 -2.99
CA PRO A 99 10.71 6.69 -4.37
C PRO A 99 12.02 6.02 -4.82
N THR A 100 12.34 6.09 -6.12
CA THR A 100 13.63 5.63 -6.64
C THR A 100 14.78 6.29 -5.87
N SER A 101 15.84 5.51 -5.62
CA SER A 101 17.06 5.97 -4.92
C SER A 101 16.89 6.38 -3.45
N CYS A 102 15.77 6.08 -2.78
CA CYS A 102 15.59 6.43 -1.36
C CYS A 102 16.26 5.47 -0.36
N GLY A 103 16.91 4.39 -0.81
CA GLY A 103 17.66 3.47 0.05
C GLY A 103 16.99 2.11 0.34
N LYS A 104 15.89 1.76 -0.34
CA LYS A 104 15.17 0.48 -0.11
C LYS A 104 16.05 -0.77 -0.22
N THR A 105 16.75 -0.93 -1.33
CA THR A 105 17.65 -2.08 -1.57
C THR A 105 18.78 -2.13 -0.54
N PHE A 106 19.30 -0.96 -0.15
CA PHE A 106 20.32 -0.86 0.88
C PHE A 106 19.80 -1.24 2.28
N PHE A 107 18.57 -0.87 2.62
CA PHE A 107 17.92 -1.32 3.86
C PHE A 107 17.82 -2.84 3.92
N VAL A 108 17.35 -3.48 2.83
CA VAL A 108 17.23 -4.95 2.79
C VAL A 108 18.61 -5.61 2.84
N LYS A 109 19.62 -5.05 2.18
CA LYS A 109 21.01 -5.49 2.35
C LYS A 109 21.43 -5.45 3.82
N GLN A 110 21.25 -4.33 4.53
CA GLN A 110 21.64 -4.20 5.94
C GLN A 110 20.89 -5.19 6.85
N LEU A 111 19.60 -5.40 6.57
CA LEU A 111 18.79 -6.41 7.26
C LEU A 111 19.37 -7.81 7.07
N LEU A 112 19.77 -8.17 5.85
CA LEU A 112 20.24 -9.51 5.50
C LEU A 112 21.71 -9.77 5.85
N GLN A 113 22.55 -8.74 5.86
CA GLN A 113 23.96 -8.87 6.24
C GLN A 113 24.13 -9.27 7.71
N ASN A 114 23.12 -9.00 8.55
CA ASN A 114 23.17 -9.30 9.97
C ASN A 114 22.04 -10.24 10.38
N SER A 115 22.36 -11.54 10.43
CA SER A 115 21.40 -12.61 10.72
C SER A 115 20.70 -12.48 12.07
N ARG A 116 21.20 -11.66 13.00
CA ARG A 116 20.56 -11.41 14.30
C ARG A 116 19.21 -10.71 14.19
N PHE A 117 18.98 -9.95 13.12
CA PHE A 117 17.76 -9.19 12.95
C PHE A 117 16.56 -10.07 12.61
N ILE A 118 16.77 -11.29 12.09
CA ILE A 118 15.69 -12.19 11.69
C ILE A 118 15.81 -13.49 12.46
N GLN A 119 14.77 -13.84 13.21
CA GLN A 119 14.70 -15.08 13.98
C GLN A 119 13.41 -15.87 13.69
N PRO A 120 13.49 -17.20 13.52
CA PRO A 120 14.72 -17.97 13.35
C PRO A 120 15.47 -17.59 12.06
N THR A 121 16.79 -17.84 12.01
CA THR A 121 17.65 -17.46 10.89
C THR A 121 17.24 -18.11 9.57
N ILE A 122 17.12 -17.31 8.52
CA ILE A 122 16.80 -17.75 7.15
C ILE A 122 17.86 -18.71 6.62
N GLN A 123 17.43 -19.77 5.93
CA GLN A 123 18.29 -20.81 5.37
C GLN A 123 18.52 -20.64 3.86
N ARG A 124 17.57 -20.02 3.15
CA ARG A 124 17.66 -19.77 1.71
C ARG A 124 17.08 -18.40 1.36
N ILE A 125 17.80 -17.62 0.56
CA ILE A 125 17.39 -16.28 0.14
C ILE A 125 17.31 -16.26 -1.39
N ILE A 126 16.15 -15.93 -1.93
CA ILE A 126 15.88 -15.77 -3.36
C ILE A 126 15.59 -14.29 -3.62
N TRP A 127 16.37 -13.67 -4.51
CA TRP A 127 16.23 -12.27 -4.87
C TRP A 127 15.73 -12.15 -6.31
N LEU A 128 14.47 -11.78 -6.46
CA LEU A 128 13.81 -11.55 -7.74
C LEU A 128 14.01 -10.10 -8.16
N TYR A 129 14.58 -9.88 -9.35
CA TYR A 129 14.91 -8.54 -9.83
C TYR A 129 14.51 -8.31 -11.28
N ARG A 130 14.26 -7.05 -11.67
CA ARG A 130 14.03 -6.71 -13.09
C ARG A 130 15.32 -6.37 -13.84
N ARG A 131 16.15 -5.49 -13.27
CA ARG A 131 17.46 -5.09 -13.81
C ARG A 131 18.55 -5.27 -12.76
N TRP A 132 19.72 -5.73 -13.20
CA TRP A 132 20.88 -5.89 -12.33
C TRP A 132 21.33 -4.52 -11.82
N GLN A 133 21.64 -4.43 -10.53
CA GLN A 133 22.16 -3.23 -9.89
C GLN A 133 23.56 -3.54 -9.32
N PRO A 134 24.53 -2.63 -9.39
CA PRO A 134 25.87 -2.86 -8.81
C PRO A 134 25.86 -3.27 -7.32
N LEU A 135 24.84 -2.85 -6.57
CA LEU A 135 24.66 -3.23 -5.16
C LEU A 135 24.44 -4.75 -4.99
N TYR A 136 23.95 -5.45 -6.02
CA TYR A 136 23.74 -6.89 -5.98
C TYR A 136 25.06 -7.66 -5.91
N ASP A 137 26.13 -7.16 -6.55
CA ASP A 137 27.46 -7.75 -6.47
C ASP A 137 27.99 -7.74 -5.02
N ASP A 138 27.70 -6.66 -4.30
CA ASP A 138 28.07 -6.52 -2.90
C ASP A 138 27.19 -7.40 -1.98
N ILE A 139 25.88 -7.45 -2.24
CA ILE A 139 24.97 -8.37 -1.54
C ILE A 139 25.44 -9.82 -1.70
N GLN A 140 25.75 -10.25 -2.93
CA GLN A 140 26.22 -11.61 -3.23
C GLN A 140 27.51 -11.94 -2.47
N LYS A 141 28.43 -10.98 -2.34
CA LYS A 141 29.69 -11.15 -1.61
C LYS A 141 29.50 -11.22 -0.10
N THR A 142 28.62 -10.38 0.46
CA THR A 142 28.58 -10.09 1.90
C THR A 142 27.43 -10.72 2.67
N VAL A 143 26.30 -11.02 2.03
CA VAL A 143 25.11 -11.60 2.70
C VAL A 143 25.25 -13.11 2.83
N ARG A 144 24.87 -13.65 3.99
CA ARG A 144 24.80 -15.10 4.24
C ARG A 144 23.44 -15.48 4.86
N PRO A 145 22.82 -16.61 4.45
CA PRO A 145 23.24 -17.56 3.40
C PRO A 145 23.32 -16.92 2.00
N TYR A 146 23.94 -17.61 1.05
CA TYR A 146 24.13 -17.08 -0.31
C TYR A 146 22.78 -16.67 -0.92
N VAL A 147 22.78 -15.55 -1.65
CA VAL A 147 21.57 -14.99 -2.28
C VAL A 147 21.47 -15.48 -3.73
N GLU A 148 20.38 -16.19 -4.02
CA GLU A 148 20.04 -16.64 -5.37
C GLU A 148 19.35 -15.52 -6.14
N PHE A 149 20.06 -14.89 -7.07
CA PHE A 149 19.48 -13.85 -7.92
C PHE A 149 18.77 -14.46 -9.14
N ILE A 150 17.50 -14.14 -9.32
CA ILE A 150 16.69 -14.58 -10.47
C ILE A 150 16.04 -13.37 -11.12
N GLN A 151 16.19 -13.24 -12.44
CA GLN A 151 15.56 -12.16 -13.19
C GLN A 151 14.07 -12.46 -13.42
N GLY A 152 13.20 -11.56 -12.99
CA GLY A 152 11.74 -11.70 -13.11
C GLY A 152 11.11 -12.60 -12.04
N ILE A 153 9.86 -13.01 -12.28
CA ILE A 153 9.10 -13.89 -11.39
C ILE A 153 9.13 -15.31 -11.98
N PRO A 154 9.66 -16.31 -11.25
CA PRO A 154 9.67 -17.70 -11.70
C PRO A 154 8.27 -18.23 -12.03
N VAL A 155 8.17 -19.09 -13.03
CA VAL A 155 6.89 -19.71 -13.45
C VAL A 155 6.35 -20.72 -12.44
N ASP A 156 7.22 -21.24 -11.58
CA ASP A 156 6.97 -22.28 -10.60
C ASP A 156 7.09 -21.77 -9.15
N LEU A 157 7.06 -20.44 -8.96
CA LEU A 157 7.22 -19.79 -7.67
C LEU A 157 6.28 -20.36 -6.59
N GLU A 158 5.06 -20.74 -6.97
CA GLU A 158 4.05 -21.27 -6.07
C GLU A 158 4.20 -22.76 -5.75
N LYS A 159 5.16 -23.47 -6.36
CA LYS A 159 5.33 -24.92 -6.15
C LYS A 159 6.27 -25.19 -4.99
N ASP A 160 5.94 -26.18 -4.18
CA ASP A 160 6.79 -26.63 -3.07
C ASP A 160 8.14 -27.18 -3.54
N SER A 161 8.23 -27.62 -4.80
CA SER A 161 9.52 -27.97 -5.44
C SER A 161 10.46 -26.78 -5.62
N PHE A 162 9.89 -25.58 -5.75
CA PHE A 162 10.65 -24.33 -5.86
C PHE A 162 10.86 -23.70 -4.48
N ILE A 163 9.81 -23.65 -3.63
CA ILE A 163 9.86 -23.17 -2.25
C ILE A 163 9.60 -24.34 -1.30
N ASP A 164 10.65 -25.05 -0.90
CA ASP A 164 10.54 -26.18 0.04
C ASP A 164 10.04 -25.69 1.42
N PRO A 165 8.83 -26.08 1.87
CA PRO A 165 8.28 -25.64 3.16
C PRO A 165 9.08 -26.09 4.39
N SER A 166 9.95 -27.09 4.25
CA SER A 166 10.84 -27.55 5.33
C SER A 166 12.04 -26.61 5.56
N VAL A 167 12.29 -25.70 4.63
CA VAL A 167 13.37 -24.72 4.68
C VAL A 167 12.82 -23.36 5.08
N ARG A 168 13.55 -22.62 5.93
CA ARG A 168 13.23 -21.21 6.23
C ARG A 168 13.62 -20.33 5.05
N ASN A 169 12.67 -20.11 4.15
CA ASN A 169 12.89 -19.38 2.89
C ASN A 169 12.67 -17.87 3.08
N MET A 170 13.35 -17.07 2.28
CA MET A 170 13.01 -15.67 2.07
C MET A 170 13.02 -15.33 0.58
N ILE A 171 11.99 -14.63 0.13
CA ILE A 171 11.92 -14.03 -1.21
C ILE A 171 11.96 -12.51 -1.08
N VAL A 172 12.84 -11.87 -1.85
CA VAL A 172 12.89 -10.42 -2.03
C VAL A 172 12.44 -10.09 -3.45
N LEU A 173 11.47 -9.20 -3.61
CA LEU A 173 11.02 -8.69 -4.90
C LEU A 173 11.49 -7.23 -5.05
N ASP A 174 12.51 -7.01 -5.87
CA ASP A 174 13.10 -5.69 -6.12
C ASP A 174 12.85 -5.23 -7.57
N ASP A 175 12.38 -3.99 -7.72
CA ASP A 175 12.02 -3.36 -9.00
C ASP A 175 10.99 -4.17 -9.84
N LEU A 176 10.12 -4.93 -9.16
CA LEU A 176 9.08 -5.75 -9.76
C LEU A 176 7.66 -5.27 -9.47
N MET A 177 7.47 -4.06 -8.92
CA MET A 177 6.16 -3.54 -8.47
C MET A 177 5.05 -3.73 -9.51
N SER A 178 5.28 -3.32 -10.76
CA SER A 178 4.26 -3.42 -11.83
C SER A 178 3.92 -4.85 -12.27
N THR A 179 4.89 -5.75 -12.26
CA THR A 179 4.70 -7.16 -12.60
C THR A 179 4.03 -7.91 -11.44
N SER A 180 4.52 -7.66 -10.22
CA SER A 180 4.02 -8.26 -8.98
C SER A 180 2.57 -7.90 -8.70
N ALA A 181 2.17 -6.65 -8.98
CA ALA A 181 0.78 -6.21 -8.79
C ALA A 181 -0.23 -6.88 -9.74
N LYS A 182 0.23 -7.52 -10.82
CA LYS A 182 -0.61 -8.23 -11.78
C LYS A 182 -0.53 -9.75 -11.63
N ASP A 183 0.34 -10.23 -10.75
CA ASP A 183 0.59 -11.65 -10.57
C ASP A 183 -0.11 -12.14 -9.29
N PRO A 184 -1.23 -12.88 -9.41
CA PRO A 184 -1.99 -13.33 -8.24
C PRO A 184 -1.16 -14.20 -7.30
N ARG A 185 -0.14 -14.89 -7.84
CA ARG A 185 0.75 -15.74 -7.05
C ARG A 185 1.52 -14.95 -6.01
N ILE A 186 1.87 -13.68 -6.30
CA ILE A 186 2.53 -12.81 -5.31
C ILE A 186 1.56 -12.40 -4.21
N THR A 187 0.30 -12.13 -4.54
CA THR A 187 -0.73 -11.87 -3.53
C THR A 187 -0.94 -13.09 -2.62
N ASP A 188 -0.93 -14.30 -3.16
CA ASP A 188 -1.05 -15.54 -2.39
C ASP A 188 0.13 -15.74 -1.41
N LEU A 189 1.34 -15.29 -1.79
CA LEU A 189 2.47 -15.30 -0.87
C LEU A 189 2.25 -14.39 0.35
N PHE A 190 1.47 -13.31 0.22
CA PHE A 190 1.16 -12.39 1.32
C PHE A 190 0.02 -12.86 2.22
N THR A 191 -0.76 -13.85 1.81
CA THR A 191 -1.88 -14.40 2.60
C THR A 191 -1.46 -15.69 3.30
N GLU A 192 -2.00 -16.82 2.83
CA GLU A 192 -1.75 -18.16 3.35
C GLU A 192 -0.31 -18.61 3.05
N GLY A 193 0.27 -18.18 1.93
CA GLY A 193 1.55 -18.67 1.44
C GLY A 193 2.71 -18.47 2.41
N SER A 194 2.84 -17.29 3.04
CA SER A 194 3.97 -17.00 3.95
C SER A 194 3.97 -17.88 5.21
N HIS A 195 2.81 -18.06 5.83
CA HIS A 195 2.68 -18.81 7.08
C HIS A 195 2.75 -20.32 6.87
N HIS A 196 2.18 -20.84 5.78
CA HIS A 196 2.15 -22.27 5.52
C HIS A 196 3.43 -22.82 4.85
N ARG A 197 4.25 -21.95 4.23
CA ARG A 197 5.47 -22.37 3.52
C ARG A 197 6.78 -21.97 4.20
N ASN A 198 6.73 -21.61 5.49
CA ASN A 198 7.93 -21.21 6.23
C ASN A 198 8.73 -20.14 5.47
N LEU A 199 8.02 -19.12 5.00
CA LEU A 199 8.48 -18.19 3.97
C LEU A 199 8.33 -16.74 4.45
N SER A 200 9.44 -16.00 4.44
CA SER A 200 9.40 -14.55 4.52
C SER A 200 9.34 -13.92 3.13
N VAL A 201 8.54 -12.87 2.96
CA VAL A 201 8.37 -12.16 1.69
C VAL A 201 8.66 -10.69 1.91
N VAL A 202 9.58 -10.12 1.14
CA VAL A 202 9.94 -8.70 1.18
C VAL A 202 9.69 -8.09 -0.20
N VAL A 203 8.80 -7.10 -0.29
CA VAL A 203 8.50 -6.39 -1.54
C VAL A 203 8.99 -4.95 -1.45
N LEU A 204 9.76 -4.51 -2.45
CA LEU A 204 10.20 -3.13 -2.60
C LEU A 204 9.29 -2.42 -3.60
N ASN A 205 8.53 -1.44 -3.10
CA ASN A 205 7.58 -0.67 -3.90
C ASN A 205 8.00 0.80 -3.99
N GLN A 206 7.79 1.42 -5.15
CA GLN A 206 7.91 2.87 -5.28
C GLN A 206 6.70 3.60 -4.70
N ASN A 207 5.53 2.96 -4.75
CA ASN A 207 4.27 3.50 -4.26
C ASN A 207 3.53 2.44 -3.44
N LEU A 208 3.17 2.78 -2.20
CA LEU A 208 2.47 1.91 -1.26
C LEU A 208 1.09 1.47 -1.79
N TYR A 209 0.40 2.36 -2.50
CA TYR A 209 -0.95 2.18 -3.02
C TYR A 209 -0.99 1.85 -4.52
N PHE A 210 0.13 1.37 -5.09
CA PHE A 210 0.19 1.03 -6.52
C PHE A 210 -0.82 -0.07 -6.90
N SER A 211 -0.94 -1.11 -6.08
CA SER A 211 -1.96 -2.15 -6.27
C SER A 211 -3.31 -1.66 -5.78
N LYS A 212 -4.33 -1.82 -6.65
CA LYS A 212 -5.74 -1.64 -6.27
C LYS A 212 -6.19 -2.69 -5.26
N ASP A 213 -5.61 -3.89 -5.32
CA ASP A 213 -5.86 -4.93 -4.34
C ASP A 213 -5.15 -4.60 -3.01
N PRO A 214 -5.90 -4.36 -1.92
CA PRO A 214 -5.32 -4.03 -0.63
C PRO A 214 -4.73 -5.25 0.10
N THR A 215 -4.88 -6.47 -0.42
CA THR A 215 -4.52 -7.72 0.27
C THR A 215 -3.07 -7.72 0.75
N GLN A 216 -2.11 -7.32 -0.08
CA GLN A 216 -0.70 -7.25 0.33
C GLN A 216 -0.49 -6.26 1.49
N ARG A 217 -1.13 -5.09 1.44
CA ARG A 217 -1.03 -4.08 2.52
C ARG A 217 -1.68 -4.55 3.81
N ARG A 218 -2.85 -5.18 3.72
CA ARG A 218 -3.64 -5.65 4.87
C ARG A 218 -3.00 -6.85 5.57
N ASN A 219 -2.28 -7.69 4.84
CA ASN A 219 -1.58 -8.85 5.38
C ASN A 219 -0.07 -8.61 5.54
N CYS A 220 0.37 -7.35 5.50
CA CYS A 220 1.75 -6.98 5.73
C CYS A 220 2.06 -7.01 7.24
N HIS A 221 3.13 -7.70 7.64
CA HIS A 221 3.56 -7.69 9.05
C HIS A 221 4.47 -6.52 9.38
N TYR A 222 5.29 -6.08 8.41
CA TYR A 222 6.26 -5.00 8.62
C TYR A 222 6.22 -4.03 7.44
N LEU A 223 5.99 -2.76 7.71
CA LEU A 223 5.96 -1.71 6.70
C LEU A 223 7.08 -0.72 6.95
N VAL A 224 8.02 -0.61 6.01
CA VAL A 224 9.14 0.34 6.06
C VAL A 224 8.83 1.50 5.12
N LEU A 225 8.79 2.72 5.65
CA LEU A 225 8.40 3.92 4.93
C LEU A 225 9.58 4.88 4.84
N PHE A 226 10.03 5.15 3.61
CA PHE A 226 11.00 6.19 3.30
C PHE A 226 10.31 7.49 2.91
N ASN A 227 11.03 8.61 3.04
CA ASN A 227 10.55 9.90 2.57
C ASN A 227 10.26 9.88 1.07
N ASN A 228 9.08 10.37 0.68
CA ASN A 228 8.74 10.73 -0.68
C ASN A 228 8.35 12.21 -0.73
N PRO A 229 9.28 13.13 -1.04
CA PRO A 229 9.00 14.56 -1.03
C PRO A 229 7.88 14.98 -1.99
N VAL A 230 7.68 14.23 -3.08
CA VAL A 230 6.70 14.54 -4.13
C VAL A 230 5.29 14.13 -3.73
N ASP A 231 5.14 13.02 -3.00
CA ASP A 231 3.84 12.44 -2.67
C ASP A 231 3.78 12.07 -1.18
N LYS A 232 3.44 13.08 -0.38
CA LYS A 232 3.16 12.93 1.06
C LYS A 232 1.77 12.35 1.33
N GLN A 233 0.89 12.29 0.32
CA GLN A 233 -0.50 11.85 0.48
C GLN A 233 -0.57 10.39 0.90
N GLN A 234 0.37 9.55 0.45
CA GLN A 234 0.46 8.14 0.86
C GLN A 234 0.62 8.00 2.38
N ILE A 235 1.49 8.83 2.97
CA ILE A 235 1.78 8.81 4.41
C ILE A 235 0.60 9.36 5.20
N MET A 236 -0.01 10.46 4.75
CA MET A 236 -1.21 11.03 5.36
C MET A 236 -2.38 10.03 5.37
N THR A 237 -2.61 9.34 4.25
CA THR A 237 -3.67 8.33 4.11
C THR A 237 -3.43 7.17 5.07
N LEU A 238 -2.19 6.69 5.16
CA LEU A 238 -1.83 5.62 6.08
C LEU A 238 -2.03 6.03 7.54
N GLY A 239 -1.58 7.24 7.91
CA GLY A 239 -1.75 7.78 9.26
C GLY A 239 -3.21 7.86 9.69
N ARG A 240 -4.11 8.26 8.78
CA ARG A 240 -5.58 8.28 9.04
C ARG A 240 -6.16 6.89 9.23
N GLN A 241 -5.70 5.91 8.46
CA GLN A 241 -6.16 4.52 8.56
C GLN A 241 -5.68 3.85 9.85
N MET A 242 -4.43 4.09 10.25
CA MET A 242 -3.81 3.44 11.40
C MET A 242 -4.11 4.15 12.73
N TYR A 243 -4.12 5.49 12.73
CA TYR A 243 -4.26 6.32 13.92
C TYR A 243 -5.45 7.28 13.77
N PRO A 244 -6.69 6.77 13.63
CA PRO A 244 -7.87 7.62 13.57
C PRO A 244 -7.97 8.51 14.81
N GLY A 245 -8.10 9.82 14.60
CA GLY A 245 -8.10 10.83 15.68
C GLY A 245 -6.71 11.15 16.28
N LYS A 246 -5.64 10.47 15.85
CA LYS A 246 -4.25 10.70 16.30
C LYS A 246 -3.26 10.76 15.14
N VAL A 247 -3.69 11.29 14.00
CA VAL A 247 -2.89 11.31 12.75
C VAL A 247 -1.59 12.08 12.92
N LEU A 248 -1.61 13.19 13.65
CA LEU A 248 -0.43 14.03 13.91
C LEU A 248 0.69 13.24 14.58
N TYR A 249 0.37 12.38 15.55
CA TYR A 249 1.36 11.52 16.22
C TYR A 249 2.11 10.61 15.23
N PHE A 250 1.41 10.03 14.26
CA PHE A 250 2.03 9.22 13.22
C PHE A 250 2.91 10.05 12.28
N LEU A 251 2.42 11.23 11.87
CA LEU A 251 3.17 12.13 10.98
C LEU A 251 4.43 12.67 11.64
N GLU A 252 4.36 13.07 12.91
CA GLU A 252 5.50 13.52 13.70
C GLU A 252 6.56 12.40 13.78
N LYS A 253 6.16 11.17 14.11
CA LYS A 253 7.09 10.02 14.13
C LYS A 253 7.71 9.75 12.76
N PHE A 254 6.96 9.90 11.69
CA PHE A 254 7.48 9.75 10.34
C PHE A 254 8.48 10.86 9.99
N GLU A 255 8.16 12.12 10.25
CA GLU A 255 9.02 13.27 9.99
C GLU A 255 10.32 13.20 10.81
N GLU A 256 10.24 12.88 12.10
CA GLU A 256 11.41 12.62 12.96
C GLU A 256 12.31 11.55 12.34
N SER A 257 11.72 10.42 11.94
CA SER A 257 12.44 9.27 11.40
C SER A 257 13.05 9.52 10.02
N THR A 258 12.47 10.44 9.24
CA THR A 258 12.86 10.72 7.86
C THR A 258 13.55 12.07 7.66
N SER A 259 13.85 12.77 8.76
CA SER A 259 14.53 14.07 8.78
C SER A 259 15.92 14.05 8.15
N LYS A 260 16.59 12.89 8.12
CA LYS A 260 17.91 12.70 7.51
C LYS A 260 17.82 11.90 6.21
N PRO A 261 18.75 12.09 5.25
CA PRO A 261 18.82 11.25 4.06
C PRO A 261 18.84 9.76 4.40
N PHE A 262 18.09 8.96 3.61
CA PHE A 262 17.90 7.51 3.83
C PHE A 262 17.26 7.14 5.18
N GLY A 263 16.70 8.12 5.90
CA GLY A 263 15.89 7.88 7.08
C GLY A 263 14.59 7.16 6.72
N TYR A 264 14.13 6.29 7.61
CA TYR A 264 12.89 5.55 7.44
C TYR A 264 12.16 5.34 8.77
N LEU A 265 10.85 5.20 8.68
CA LEU A 265 10.00 4.70 9.76
C LEU A 265 9.65 3.23 9.49
N LEU A 266 9.99 2.34 10.43
CA LEU A 266 9.47 0.99 10.46
C LEU A 266 8.17 0.97 11.26
N VAL A 267 7.15 0.33 10.70
CA VAL A 267 5.85 0.11 11.30
C VAL A 267 5.65 -1.40 11.50
N ASP A 268 5.57 -1.85 12.75
CA ASP A 268 5.27 -3.25 13.07
C ASP A 268 3.76 -3.47 13.14
N LEU A 269 3.22 -4.08 12.09
CA LEU A 269 1.79 -4.30 11.91
C LEU A 269 1.30 -5.61 12.56
N LYS A 270 2.14 -6.31 13.32
CA LYS A 270 1.70 -7.52 14.02
C LYS A 270 0.62 -7.17 15.06
N PRO A 271 -0.48 -7.96 15.14
CA PRO A 271 -1.52 -7.75 16.15
C PRO A 271 -1.01 -7.87 17.59
N THR A 272 0.10 -8.59 17.80
CA THR A 272 0.71 -8.80 19.11
C THR A 272 1.62 -7.65 19.56
N THR A 273 1.93 -6.70 18.68
CA THR A 273 2.84 -5.59 19.00
C THR A 273 2.05 -4.47 19.70
N SER A 274 2.58 -3.98 20.83
CA SER A 274 1.97 -2.87 21.58
C SER A 274 2.03 -1.56 20.77
N GLU A 275 1.08 -0.65 21.03
CA GLU A 275 1.05 0.65 20.34
C GLU A 275 2.32 1.49 20.56
N SER A 276 2.95 1.40 21.74
CA SER A 276 4.19 2.10 22.05
C SER A 276 5.37 1.62 21.21
N ASN A 277 5.36 0.37 20.78
CA ASN A 277 6.47 -0.28 20.06
C ASN A 277 6.17 -0.43 18.56
N ARG A 278 5.02 0.10 18.09
CA ARG A 278 4.55 -0.03 16.71
C ARG A 278 5.33 0.83 15.72
N LEU A 279 5.77 2.02 16.12
CA LEU A 279 6.44 3.01 15.26
C LEU A 279 7.91 3.16 15.66
N LEU A 280 8.82 2.65 14.83
CA LEU A 280 10.25 2.56 15.13
C LEU A 280 11.09 3.27 14.05
N GLY A 281 11.65 4.43 14.39
CA GLY A 281 12.50 5.21 13.48
C GLY A 281 13.93 4.70 13.41
N ASN A 282 14.46 4.46 12.21
CA ASN A 282 15.88 4.14 11.95
C ASN A 282 16.47 3.01 12.83
N VAL A 283 15.64 2.06 13.23
CA VAL A 283 15.95 1.06 14.26
C VAL A 283 17.14 0.17 13.91
N LEU A 284 17.33 -0.21 12.63
CA LEU A 284 18.51 -0.99 12.22
C LEU A 284 19.80 -0.20 12.41
N GLN A 285 19.85 1.07 12.00
CA GLN A 285 21.05 1.90 12.15
C GLN A 285 21.38 2.12 13.63
N GLN A 286 20.36 2.39 14.45
CA GLN A 286 20.53 2.55 15.90
C GLN A 286 21.10 1.28 16.54
N GLN A 287 20.60 0.10 16.18
CA GLN A 287 21.08 -1.17 16.71
C GLN A 287 22.47 -1.55 16.19
N LEU A 288 22.83 -1.16 14.96
CA LEU A 288 24.18 -1.36 14.42
C LEU A 288 25.20 -0.44 15.11
N ALA A 289 24.85 0.82 15.38
CA ALA A 289 25.70 1.76 16.11
C ALA A 289 26.00 1.26 17.54
N LYS A 290 24.95 0.84 18.27
CA LYS A 290 25.09 0.30 19.63
C LYS A 290 26.00 -0.93 19.71
N THR A 291 25.99 -1.81 18.70
CA THR A 291 26.91 -2.96 18.68
C THR A 291 28.38 -2.58 18.47
N ASN A 292 28.66 -1.46 17.81
CA ASN A 292 30.03 -1.01 17.57
C ASN A 292 30.62 -0.29 18.80
N GLU A 293 29.79 0.27 19.68
CA GLU A 293 30.23 0.95 20.92
C GLU A 293 30.60 -0.03 22.05
N VAL A 294 30.24 -1.31 21.95
CA VAL A 294 30.46 -2.34 23.01
C VAL A 294 31.84 -3.01 22.91
N ILE A 295 32.75 -2.53 22.07
CA ILE A 295 34.15 -2.98 22.08
C ILE A 295 34.95 -2.03 23.01
N PRO A 296 35.36 -2.45 24.22
CA PRO A 296 36.24 -1.64 25.03
C PRO A 296 37.66 -1.74 24.47
N THR A 297 38.03 -0.85 23.57
CA THR A 297 39.45 -0.54 23.39
C THR A 297 39.85 0.41 24.51
N SER A 298 40.37 -0.16 25.59
CA SER A 298 41.28 0.56 26.47
C SER A 298 42.44 1.08 25.64
N ASN A 299 42.46 2.39 25.39
CA ASN A 299 43.67 3.20 25.28
C ASN A 299 43.24 4.66 25.21
N ASP A 300 43.26 5.29 26.38
CA ASP A 300 43.30 6.73 26.52
C ASP A 300 44.48 7.31 25.75
N ILE A 301 44.21 8.18 24.77
CA ILE A 301 45.11 9.29 24.44
C ILE A 301 44.25 10.52 24.17
N ASN A 302 44.41 11.50 25.07
CA ASN A 302 43.94 12.87 24.93
C ASN A 302 44.32 13.46 23.57
N THR A 303 43.37 14.10 22.89
CA THR A 303 43.68 15.27 22.08
C THR A 303 42.48 16.21 22.10
N GLU A 304 42.64 17.32 22.83
CA GLU A 304 41.84 18.52 22.64
C GLU A 304 41.93 18.94 21.17
N GLN A 305 40.82 19.37 20.55
CA GLN A 305 40.70 20.74 20.03
C GLN A 305 39.46 20.99 19.12
N HIS A 306 38.92 22.19 19.34
CA HIS A 306 38.18 23.09 18.45
C HIS A 306 36.67 22.88 18.20
N SER A 307 35.94 23.64 19.01
CA SER A 307 34.66 24.30 18.75
C SER A 307 34.42 24.78 17.31
N ALA A 308 33.20 24.52 16.81
CA ALA A 308 32.48 25.42 15.92
C ALA A 308 30.97 25.36 16.23
N ALA A 309 30.36 26.54 16.31
CA ALA A 309 29.02 26.82 16.83
C ALA A 309 27.85 26.22 16.01
N PRO A 310 26.67 26.03 16.62
CA PRO A 310 25.49 25.55 15.91
C PRO A 310 24.88 26.67 15.04
N TYR A 311 24.68 26.37 13.75
CA TYR A 311 23.84 27.19 12.88
C TYR A 311 22.37 26.94 13.21
N SER A 312 21.72 27.98 13.74
CA SER A 312 20.27 28.09 13.86
C SER A 312 19.65 28.32 12.48
N TYR A 313 18.74 27.44 12.05
CA TYR A 313 17.79 27.75 10.98
C TYR A 313 16.42 27.98 11.61
N GLN A 314 16.05 29.26 11.73
CA GLN A 314 14.66 29.68 11.72
C GLN A 314 14.28 29.87 10.24
N ASP A 315 13.32 29.11 9.73
CA ASP A 315 12.10 29.73 9.21
C ASP A 315 11.05 28.70 8.80
N ASN A 316 9.82 29.14 8.99
CA ASN A 316 8.56 28.42 9.08
C ASN A 316 7.79 28.62 7.76
N PRO A 317 7.43 27.58 7.00
CA PRO A 317 6.36 27.69 6.03
C PRO A 317 5.08 27.11 6.63
N SER A 318 4.15 28.01 6.94
CA SER A 318 2.70 27.81 7.06
C SER A 318 2.22 26.42 7.49
N LYS A 319 1.82 26.30 8.77
CA LYS A 319 0.87 25.27 9.22
C LYS A 319 -0.41 25.36 8.37
N GLN A 320 -0.47 24.58 7.29
CA GLN A 320 -1.74 24.24 6.65
C GLN A 320 -2.53 23.42 7.67
N THR A 321 -3.63 23.97 8.16
CA THR A 321 -4.55 23.28 9.06
C THR A 321 -5.27 22.21 8.25
N TYR A 322 -4.76 20.98 8.29
CA TYR A 322 -5.32 19.79 7.65
C TYR A 322 -6.70 19.35 8.18
N GLU A 323 -7.35 20.19 9.00
CA GLU A 323 -8.45 19.78 9.87
C GLU A 323 -9.79 19.60 9.14
N ASN A 324 -9.95 20.03 7.87
CA ASN A 324 -11.26 19.99 7.20
C ASN A 324 -11.22 19.59 5.71
N MET A 325 -10.28 18.74 5.28
CA MET A 325 -10.29 18.22 3.90
C MET A 325 -11.19 16.99 3.75
N PRO A 326 -12.21 17.02 2.86
CA PRO A 326 -13.05 15.86 2.56
C PRO A 326 -12.26 14.64 2.10
N SER A 327 -12.67 13.45 2.56
CA SER A 327 -12.17 12.19 2.04
C SER A 327 -13.32 11.29 1.60
N CYS A 328 -13.09 10.47 0.57
CA CYS A 328 -14.05 9.46 0.14
C CYS A 328 -14.05 8.27 1.09
N ASP A 329 -15.20 7.95 1.67
CA ASP A 329 -15.37 6.83 2.60
C ASP A 329 -15.11 5.46 1.95
N ASP A 330 -15.30 5.34 0.63
CA ASP A 330 -15.15 4.07 -0.08
C ASP A 330 -13.68 3.77 -0.46
N CYS A 331 -12.93 4.77 -0.95
CA CYS A 331 -11.57 4.55 -1.46
C CYS A 331 -10.47 5.32 -0.70
N GLY A 332 -10.83 6.20 0.24
CA GLY A 332 -9.90 6.95 1.08
C GLY A 332 -9.22 8.15 0.42
N VAL A 333 -9.52 8.48 -0.84
CA VAL A 333 -8.93 9.63 -1.54
C VAL A 333 -9.36 10.95 -0.88
N VAL A 334 -8.38 11.80 -0.57
CA VAL A 334 -8.56 13.13 0.05
C VAL A 334 -8.60 14.19 -1.04
N LEU A 335 -9.57 15.09 -0.96
CA LEU A 335 -9.86 16.07 -2.00
C LEU A 335 -9.95 17.47 -1.39
N ASP A 336 -9.57 18.48 -2.17
CA ASP A 336 -9.43 19.85 -1.69
C ASP A 336 -10.78 20.50 -1.35
N SER A 337 -11.88 19.97 -1.89
CA SER A 337 -13.23 20.49 -1.65
C SER A 337 -14.29 19.39 -1.63
N MET A 338 -15.43 19.67 -0.98
CA MET A 338 -16.59 18.77 -0.98
C MET A 338 -17.13 18.54 -2.40
N HIS A 339 -16.95 19.52 -3.29
CA HIS A 339 -17.35 19.40 -4.69
C HIS A 339 -16.48 18.39 -5.46
N ASP A 340 -15.17 18.37 -5.19
CA ASP A 340 -14.26 17.39 -5.77
C ASP A 340 -14.52 15.98 -5.22
N LEU A 341 -14.87 15.87 -3.93
CA LEU A 341 -15.37 14.64 -3.33
C LEU A 341 -16.62 14.10 -4.02
N GLN A 342 -17.61 14.95 -4.26
CA GLN A 342 -18.82 14.55 -4.97
C GLN A 342 -18.53 14.12 -6.42
N ARG A 343 -17.64 14.83 -7.12
CA ARG A 343 -17.22 14.48 -8.48
C ARG A 343 -16.46 13.15 -8.50
N HIS A 344 -15.58 12.93 -7.54
CA HIS A 344 -14.83 11.70 -7.34
C HIS A 344 -15.78 10.53 -7.10
N ILE A 345 -16.68 10.62 -6.11
CA ILE A 345 -17.68 9.59 -5.81
C ILE A 345 -18.48 9.27 -7.08
N LYS A 346 -18.98 10.30 -7.79
CA LYS A 346 -19.90 10.11 -8.91
C LYS A 346 -19.27 9.53 -10.19
N HIS A 347 -18.00 9.81 -10.49
CA HIS A 347 -17.44 9.41 -11.81
C HIS A 347 -16.12 8.63 -11.75
N TRP A 348 -15.34 8.76 -10.66
CA TRP A 348 -13.94 8.29 -10.59
C TRP A 348 -13.69 7.26 -9.48
N CYS A 349 -14.58 7.13 -8.48
CA CYS A 349 -14.36 6.23 -7.36
C CYS A 349 -14.37 4.77 -7.85
N PRO A 350 -13.26 4.02 -7.70
CA PRO A 350 -13.10 2.67 -8.26
C PRO A 350 -13.97 1.63 -7.56
N GLU A 351 -14.42 1.90 -6.32
CA GLU A 351 -15.37 1.07 -5.57
C GLU A 351 -16.84 1.31 -6.02
N ASN A 352 -17.09 2.37 -6.82
CA ASN A 352 -18.44 2.75 -7.26
C ASN A 352 -18.86 2.12 -8.60
N GLU A 353 -18.14 1.11 -9.11
CA GLU A 353 -18.48 0.42 -10.37
C GLU A 353 -19.83 -0.32 -10.30
N SER A 354 -20.34 -0.60 -9.11
CA SER A 354 -21.66 -1.20 -8.91
C SER A 354 -22.84 -0.27 -9.28
N PHE A 355 -22.62 1.05 -9.34
CA PHE A 355 -23.63 2.03 -9.77
C PHE A 355 -23.62 2.33 -11.28
N LYS A 356 -22.56 1.95 -12.03
CA LYS A 356 -22.50 2.16 -13.49
C LYS A 356 -23.30 1.12 -14.30
N ARG A 357 -23.83 0.06 -13.67
CA ARG A 357 -24.65 -0.98 -14.33
C ARG A 357 -26.18 -0.80 -14.22
N LYS A 358 -26.67 0.40 -13.90
CA LYS A 358 -28.11 0.73 -14.00
C LYS A 358 -28.35 2.00 -14.80
N ARG A 359 -27.92 1.99 -16.06
CA ARG A 359 -28.56 2.74 -17.15
C ARG A 359 -28.57 1.84 -18.38
N ASP A 360 -29.36 0.78 -18.28
CA ASP A 360 -29.76 -0.02 -19.43
C ASP A 360 -30.97 0.64 -20.10
N SER A 361 -30.73 1.13 -21.32
CA SER A 361 -31.50 0.80 -22.53
C SER A 361 -33.05 0.83 -22.52
N LYS A 362 -33.70 1.71 -21.75
CA LYS A 362 -35.09 2.13 -22.01
C LYS A 362 -35.29 3.58 -21.58
N ASP A 363 -34.94 4.53 -22.46
CA ASP A 363 -35.46 5.91 -22.50
C ASP A 363 -35.02 6.64 -23.79
N LEU A 364 -34.60 5.90 -24.83
CA LEU A 364 -34.43 6.43 -26.18
C LEU A 364 -35.75 6.18 -26.91
N ASP A 365 -36.73 7.04 -26.72
CA ASP A 365 -37.86 7.27 -27.65
C ASP A 365 -38.79 8.34 -27.04
N ASN A 366 -38.26 9.56 -26.91
CA ASN A 366 -39.05 10.79 -27.00
C ASN A 366 -38.11 11.99 -26.87
N GLU A 367 -37.63 12.51 -28.00
CA GLU A 367 -37.82 13.93 -28.35
C GLU A 367 -37.33 14.23 -29.77
N ASN A 368 -38.14 15.02 -30.46
CA ASN A 368 -38.24 15.24 -31.90
C ASN A 368 -37.13 16.18 -32.43
N PRO A 369 -36.53 15.93 -33.62
CA PRO A 369 -35.46 16.76 -34.17
C PRO A 369 -36.05 17.96 -34.93
N SER A 370 -36.32 19.06 -34.23
CA SER A 370 -36.63 20.33 -34.89
C SER A 370 -36.05 21.51 -34.12
N LYS A 371 -34.92 22.03 -34.63
CA LYS A 371 -34.47 23.44 -34.68
C LYS A 371 -32.94 23.50 -34.69
N LYS A 372 -32.37 23.24 -35.86
CA LYS A 372 -31.08 23.80 -36.25
C LYS A 372 -31.34 25.11 -37.00
N SER A 373 -30.38 26.04 -36.85
CA SER A 373 -30.05 27.17 -37.74
C SER A 373 -30.64 28.55 -37.41
N ALA A 374 -29.75 29.49 -37.04
CA ALA A 374 -29.49 30.76 -37.76
C ALA A 374 -28.31 31.48 -37.06
N SER A 375 -27.13 31.52 -37.69
CA SER A 375 -26.51 32.69 -38.38
C SER A 375 -25.68 33.59 -37.42
N GLU A 376 -24.35 33.65 -37.50
CA GLU A 376 -23.48 34.37 -38.48
C GLU A 376 -23.03 35.76 -37.94
N TRP A 377 -21.71 35.86 -37.72
CA TRP A 377 -20.72 36.95 -37.49
C TRP A 377 -21.18 38.45 -37.59
N ILE A 378 -20.66 39.46 -36.85
CA ILE A 378 -19.30 40.10 -36.93
C ILE A 378 -19.09 41.24 -35.85
N GLU A 379 -17.83 41.36 -35.36
CA GLU A 379 -16.95 42.47 -34.85
C GLU A 379 -17.35 43.59 -33.85
N TYR A 380 -16.49 43.83 -32.85
CA TYR A 380 -15.64 45.06 -32.74
C TYR A 380 -14.43 44.90 -31.79
N ASP A 381 -13.30 45.46 -32.23
CA ASP A 381 -11.95 45.51 -31.64
C ASP A 381 -11.79 46.47 -30.46
N GLY A 382 -10.74 46.26 -29.65
CA GLY A 382 -10.01 47.37 -29.01
C GLY A 382 -9.62 47.24 -27.53
N GLY A 383 -8.43 46.68 -27.27
CA GLY A 383 -7.38 47.34 -26.49
C GLY A 383 -7.44 47.42 -24.94
N SER A 384 -6.53 46.65 -24.32
CA SER A 384 -5.71 46.93 -23.12
C SER A 384 -6.38 47.41 -21.81
N ASP A 385 -6.33 46.58 -20.76
CA ASP A 385 -5.21 46.66 -19.82
C ASP A 385 -5.06 45.37 -19.00
N ASP A 386 -3.81 44.99 -18.83
CA ASP A 386 -3.27 43.73 -18.30
C ASP A 386 -2.99 43.86 -16.80
N SER A 387 -3.35 42.84 -16.01
CA SER A 387 -2.65 42.46 -14.78
C SER A 387 -3.26 41.18 -14.20
N SER A 388 -3.00 40.07 -14.88
CA SER A 388 -2.93 38.76 -14.23
C SER A 388 -1.68 38.07 -14.73
N GLU A 389 -0.73 37.84 -13.81
CA GLU A 389 0.52 37.13 -14.10
C GLU A 389 0.23 35.71 -14.61
N ASP A 390 0.22 35.58 -15.94
CA ASP A 390 0.31 34.32 -16.66
C ASP A 390 1.71 33.74 -16.48
N VAL A 391 1.80 32.56 -15.86
CA VAL A 391 3.02 31.74 -15.98
C VAL A 391 2.99 31.12 -17.37
N ASN A 392 3.75 31.73 -18.28
CA ASN A 392 3.85 31.36 -19.68
C ASN A 392 4.52 29.98 -19.84
N ILE A 393 3.74 28.94 -20.14
CA ILE A 393 4.22 27.56 -20.41
C ILE A 393 4.62 27.40 -21.90
N ASP A 394 5.09 28.47 -22.56
CA ASP A 394 5.54 28.41 -23.96
C ASP A 394 7.07 28.47 -24.12
N ASP A 395 7.84 28.72 -23.05
CA ASP A 395 9.31 28.90 -23.14
C ASP A 395 10.14 27.74 -22.59
N ASN A 396 9.54 26.58 -22.28
CA ASN A 396 10.33 25.39 -21.93
C ASN A 396 10.82 24.67 -23.20
N GLU A 397 11.84 25.26 -23.84
CA GLU A 397 12.57 24.72 -25.01
C GLU A 397 12.98 23.25 -24.82
N GLY A 398 13.31 22.85 -23.58
CA GLY A 398 13.65 21.47 -23.25
C GLY A 398 12.46 20.51 -23.39
N TYR A 399 11.26 20.92 -22.97
CA TYR A 399 10.04 20.13 -23.12
C TYR A 399 9.59 20.06 -24.59
N LYS A 400 9.65 21.18 -25.32
CA LYS A 400 9.36 21.22 -26.76
C LYS A 400 10.29 20.29 -27.54
N THR A 401 11.59 20.32 -27.25
CA THR A 401 12.58 19.46 -27.93
C THR A 401 12.30 17.97 -27.68
N ILE A 402 11.99 17.58 -26.44
CA ILE A 402 11.67 16.19 -26.10
C ILE A 402 10.35 15.75 -26.74
N LEU A 403 9.35 16.63 -26.77
CA LEU A 403 8.05 16.35 -27.40
C LEU A 403 8.19 16.21 -28.92
N HIS A 404 8.95 17.08 -29.58
CA HIS A 404 9.22 16.99 -31.02
C HIS A 404 9.98 15.71 -31.37
N ALA A 405 11.04 15.37 -30.63
CA ALA A 405 11.78 14.13 -30.84
C ALA A 405 10.90 12.88 -30.65
N ALA A 406 9.97 12.92 -29.68
CA ALA A 406 9.01 11.85 -29.45
C ALA A 406 7.98 11.75 -30.59
N ILE A 407 7.54 12.88 -31.16
CA ILE A 407 6.64 12.93 -32.32
C ILE A 407 7.34 12.37 -33.57
N ASP A 408 8.59 12.76 -33.84
CA ASP A 408 9.33 12.30 -35.02
C ASP A 408 9.64 10.81 -34.94
N THR A 409 10.02 10.31 -33.76
CA THR A 409 10.22 8.88 -33.52
C THR A 409 8.91 8.10 -33.71
N ALA A 410 7.78 8.68 -33.28
CA ALA A 410 6.47 8.06 -33.45
C ALA A 410 6.03 8.04 -34.93
N LYS A 411 6.32 9.10 -35.70
CA LYS A 411 6.10 9.16 -37.15
C LYS A 411 6.88 8.09 -37.89
N ASP A 412 8.20 8.04 -37.71
CA ASP A 412 9.07 7.05 -38.35
C ASP A 412 8.67 5.59 -37.99
N THR A 413 8.25 5.37 -36.74
CA THR A 413 7.76 4.04 -36.32
C THR A 413 6.40 3.70 -36.93
N TRP A 414 5.53 4.69 -37.13
CA TRP A 414 4.22 4.50 -37.75
C TRP A 414 4.37 4.24 -39.25
N ASP A 415 5.16 5.03 -39.95
CA ASP A 415 5.42 4.88 -41.40
C ASP A 415 6.01 3.50 -41.71
N LYS A 416 6.98 3.04 -40.92
CA LYS A 416 7.56 1.69 -41.06
C LYS A 416 6.55 0.56 -40.86
N LYS A 417 5.56 0.74 -39.98
CA LYS A 417 4.50 -0.26 -39.76
C LYS A 417 3.48 -0.23 -40.90
N TYR A 418 3.08 0.96 -41.30
CA TYR A 418 2.15 1.16 -42.41
C TYR A 418 2.72 0.56 -43.71
N ASP A 419 3.95 0.91 -44.07
CA ASP A 419 4.64 0.36 -45.25
C ASP A 419 4.78 -1.16 -45.20
N LYS A 420 5.01 -1.71 -43.99
CA LYS A 420 5.08 -3.15 -43.79
C LYS A 420 3.73 -3.81 -44.06
N TYR A 421 2.64 -3.30 -43.50
CA TYR A 421 1.31 -3.89 -43.67
C TYR A 421 0.80 -3.78 -45.11
N VAL A 422 1.07 -2.65 -45.78
CA VAL A 422 0.75 -2.47 -47.20
C VAL A 422 1.56 -3.45 -48.06
N LYS A 423 2.86 -3.65 -47.78
CA LYS A 423 3.68 -4.67 -48.48
C LYS A 423 3.24 -6.10 -48.22
N GLU A 424 2.65 -6.37 -47.06
CA GLU A 424 2.07 -7.67 -46.71
C GLU A 424 0.66 -7.89 -47.32
N GLY A 425 0.18 -6.95 -48.14
CA GLY A 425 -1.06 -7.07 -48.91
C GLY A 425 -2.32 -6.62 -48.16
N MET A 426 -2.16 -5.91 -47.04
CA MET A 426 -3.28 -5.33 -46.29
C MET A 426 -3.86 -4.13 -47.04
N ASN A 427 -5.18 -3.95 -46.98
CA ASN A 427 -5.82 -2.76 -47.54
C ASN A 427 -5.45 -1.51 -46.73
N GLU A 428 -5.60 -0.34 -47.36
CA GLU A 428 -5.12 0.93 -46.84
C GLU A 428 -5.80 1.32 -45.51
N GLU A 429 -7.12 1.14 -45.42
CA GLU A 429 -7.91 1.50 -44.24
C GLU A 429 -7.54 0.64 -43.02
N ASP A 430 -7.38 -0.66 -43.21
CA ASP A 430 -7.00 -1.59 -42.14
C ASP A 430 -5.53 -1.39 -41.72
N ALA A 431 -4.64 -1.09 -42.67
CA ALA A 431 -3.24 -0.78 -42.39
C ALA A 431 -3.09 0.49 -41.54
N ILE A 432 -3.90 1.52 -41.80
CA ILE A 432 -3.97 2.75 -40.98
C ILE A 432 -4.50 2.41 -39.58
N GLN A 433 -5.62 1.69 -39.49
CA GLN A 433 -6.23 1.35 -38.21
C GLN A 433 -5.29 0.52 -37.33
N GLN A 434 -4.55 -0.41 -37.92
CA GLN A 434 -3.63 -1.27 -37.19
C GLN A 434 -2.32 -0.56 -36.82
N SER A 435 -1.83 0.36 -37.67
CA SER A 435 -0.65 1.19 -37.36
C SER A 435 -0.92 2.20 -36.24
N ASN A 436 -2.18 2.65 -36.09
CA ASN A 436 -2.63 3.53 -35.01
C ASN A 436 -2.70 2.84 -33.63
N GLN A 437 -2.63 1.51 -33.56
CA GLN A 437 -2.65 0.79 -32.29
C GLN A 437 -1.28 0.92 -31.59
N LYS A 438 -1.31 1.35 -30.32
CA LYS A 438 -0.16 1.56 -29.41
C LYS A 438 0.62 2.88 -29.58
N ILE A 439 -0.02 3.96 -30.05
CA ILE A 439 0.51 5.33 -29.90
C ILE A 439 -0.03 5.93 -28.59
N SER A 440 0.81 6.63 -27.82
CA SER A 440 0.41 7.33 -26.59
C SER A 440 -0.68 8.37 -26.88
N PRO A 441 -1.75 8.47 -26.05
CA PRO A 441 -2.83 9.45 -26.24
C PRO A 441 -2.36 10.91 -26.31
N LEU A 442 -1.25 11.22 -25.63
CA LEU A 442 -0.64 12.54 -25.61
C LEU A 442 0.05 12.90 -26.94
N VAL A 443 0.58 11.88 -27.64
CA VAL A 443 1.15 12.01 -28.99
C VAL A 443 0.05 12.02 -30.05
N GLN A 444 -1.03 11.22 -29.89
CA GLN A 444 -2.19 11.23 -30.80
C GLN A 444 -2.83 12.62 -30.93
N ARG A 445 -2.97 13.35 -29.81
CA ARG A 445 -3.59 14.69 -29.81
C ARG A 445 -2.86 15.72 -30.68
N GLN A 446 -1.54 15.58 -30.84
CA GLN A 446 -0.70 16.48 -31.64
C GLN A 446 -0.45 15.92 -33.06
N PHE A 447 -0.38 14.60 -33.21
CA PHE A 447 -0.12 13.88 -34.47
C PHE A 447 -1.26 14.05 -35.48
N PHE A 448 -2.53 13.93 -35.05
CA PHE A 448 -3.68 14.10 -35.95
C PHE A 448 -4.00 15.56 -36.29
N LYS A 449 -3.37 16.54 -35.63
CA LYS A 449 -3.42 17.95 -36.05
C LYS A 449 -2.51 18.28 -37.23
N THR A 450 -1.57 17.40 -37.58
CA THR A 450 -0.60 17.61 -38.68
C THR A 450 -0.90 16.78 -39.93
N LEU A 451 -1.86 15.86 -39.86
CA LEU A 451 -2.22 14.94 -40.95
C LEU A 451 -3.59 15.24 -41.58
N TYR A 452 -4.32 16.24 -41.08
CA TYR A 452 -5.60 16.72 -41.62
C TYR A 452 -5.66 18.24 -41.69
#